data_AF-A0A7Y0SAR6-F1
#
_entry.id   AF-A0A7Y0SAR6-F1
#
_cell.length_a   1.000
_cell.length_b   1.000
_cell.length_c   1.000
_cell.angle_alpha   90.00
_cell.angle_beta   90.00
_cell.angle_gamma   90.00
#
_symmetry.space_group_name_H-M   'P 1'
#
loop_
_entity.id
_entity.type
_entity.pdbx_description
1 polymer ?
#
loop_
_entity_poly.entity_id
_entity_poly.type
_entity_poly.pdbx_seq_one_letter_code
_entity_poly.pdbx_strand_id
1 'polypeptide(L)'
;IASESRAAVAGGITSYMEMPNVSPATTTIDSLERKFALAKESSFANYSFYLGATEDNLEQIKQLNPKQHCGVKVFMGASTGNLLVEDPQALESIFRDSPVLIVTHC
;
A
#
# COMPACT_ATOMS: atom_id res chain seq x y z
N ILE A 1 13.69 4.15 0.90
CA ILE A 1 13.33 4.99 -0.27
C ILE A 1 14.57 5.47 -1.00
N ALA A 2 15.44 6.32 -0.42
CA ALA A 2 16.60 6.89 -1.12
C ALA A 2 17.59 5.86 -1.68
N SER A 3 18.11 4.95 -0.85
CA SER A 3 19.05 3.90 -1.26
C SER A 3 18.46 3.00 -2.36
N GLU A 4 17.24 2.52 -2.13
CA GLU A 4 16.65 1.49 -2.98
C GLU A 4 16.10 2.06 -4.29
N SER A 5 15.63 3.31 -4.30
CA SER A 5 15.29 4.00 -5.56
C SER A 5 16.53 4.30 -6.41
N ARG A 6 17.69 4.61 -5.81
CA ARG A 6 18.96 4.71 -6.57
C ARG A 6 19.34 3.38 -7.20
N ALA A 7 19.22 2.28 -6.45
CA ALA A 7 19.46 0.94 -6.98
C ALA A 7 18.48 0.60 -8.13
N ALA A 8 17.20 0.94 -7.99
CA ALA A 8 16.20 0.75 -9.05
C ALA A 8 16.58 1.50 -10.33
N VAL A 9 16.91 2.78 -10.24
CA VAL A 9 17.32 3.61 -11.40
C VAL A 9 18.62 3.11 -12.02
N ALA A 10 19.60 2.68 -11.20
CA ALA A 10 20.84 2.07 -11.70
C ALA A 10 20.58 0.78 -12.50
N GLY A 11 19.52 0.05 -12.15
CA GLY A 11 19.03 -1.11 -12.91
C GLY A 11 18.07 -0.79 -14.06
N GLY A 12 17.84 0.49 -14.37
CA GLY A 12 16.93 0.92 -15.44
C GLY A 12 15.44 0.94 -15.06
N ILE A 13 15.08 0.70 -13.80
CA ILE A 13 13.71 0.81 -13.30
C ILE A 13 13.42 2.26 -12.91
N THR A 14 12.45 2.87 -13.59
CA THR A 14 12.13 4.30 -13.45
C THR A 14 10.93 4.57 -12.56
N SER A 15 10.17 3.54 -12.16
CA SER A 15 8.97 3.67 -11.33
C SER A 15 8.82 2.47 -10.41
N TYR A 16 8.34 2.68 -9.17
CA TYR A 16 8.04 1.60 -8.24
C TYR A 16 6.74 1.81 -7.47
N MET A 17 6.21 0.73 -6.91
CA MET A 17 5.09 0.75 -5.97
C MET A 17 5.49 -0.02 -4.72
N GLU A 18 5.52 0.64 -3.56
CA GLU A 18 5.96 0.00 -2.31
C GLU A 18 4.78 -0.68 -1.59
N MET A 19 5.04 -1.85 -1.02
CA MET A 19 4.07 -2.61 -0.22
C MET A 19 3.89 -2.02 1.19
N PRO A 20 2.75 -2.23 1.87
CA PRO A 20 2.43 -1.58 3.14
C PRO A 20 2.96 -2.33 4.38
N ASN A 21 3.55 -3.52 4.21
CA ASN A 21 4.07 -4.39 5.27
C ASN A 21 5.45 -3.95 5.77
N VAL A 22 5.56 -2.67 6.14
CA VAL A 22 6.72 -2.06 6.79
C VAL A 22 6.45 -1.86 8.29
N SER A 23 7.42 -1.35 9.04
CA SER A 23 7.27 -1.07 10.47
C SER A 23 7.42 0.44 10.74
N PRO A 24 6.36 1.15 11.15
CA PRO A 24 4.96 0.70 11.29
C PRO A 24 4.26 0.48 9.95
N ALA A 25 3.25 -0.40 9.91
CA ALA A 25 2.50 -0.71 8.69
C ALA A 25 1.74 0.50 8.14
N THR A 26 1.55 0.54 6.82
CA THR A 26 0.88 1.66 6.13
C THR A 26 -0.60 1.37 5.95
N THR A 27 -1.39 1.52 7.01
CA THR A 27 -2.82 1.16 7.05
C THR A 27 -3.76 2.35 7.21
N THR A 28 -3.23 3.57 7.27
CA THR A 28 -4.01 4.82 7.31
C THR A 28 -3.61 5.76 6.18
N ILE A 29 -4.53 6.64 5.76
CA ILE A 29 -4.25 7.71 4.78
C ILE A 29 -3.10 8.59 5.26
N ASP A 30 -3.07 8.96 6.54
CA ASP A 30 -1.98 9.77 7.10
C ASP A 30 -0.62 9.09 6.94
N SER A 31 -0.54 7.78 7.20
CA SER A 31 0.70 7.02 7.02
C SER A 31 1.12 6.92 5.55
N LEU A 32 0.14 6.85 4.65
CA LEU A 32 0.33 6.77 3.21
C LEU A 32 0.85 8.12 2.67
N GLU A 33 0.19 9.22 3.01
CA GLU A 33 0.60 10.58 2.64
C GLU A 33 1.98 10.95 3.19
N ARG A 34 2.30 10.49 4.41
CA ARG A 34 3.66 10.65 4.96
C ARG A 34 4.72 9.97 4.09
N LYS A 35 4.43 8.82 3.49
CA LYS A 35 5.35 8.18 2.53
C LYS A 35 5.49 8.99 1.24
N PHE A 36 4.38 9.52 0.70
CA PHE A 36 4.43 10.41 -0.46
C PHE A 36 5.30 11.66 -0.18
N ALA A 37 5.18 12.26 0.99
CA ALA A 37 6.02 13.38 1.41
C ALA A 37 7.51 13.01 1.50
N LEU A 38 7.84 11.89 2.15
CA LEU A 38 9.23 11.41 2.26
C LEU A 38 9.85 11.07 0.89
N ALA A 39 9.06 10.47 0.00
CA ALA A 39 9.53 10.11 -1.33
C ALA A 39 9.73 11.31 -2.24
N LYS A 40 8.93 12.36 -2.07
CA LYS A 40 9.11 13.64 -2.77
C LYS A 40 10.48 14.26 -2.50
N GLU A 41 10.99 14.10 -1.29
CA GLU A 41 12.27 14.66 -0.88
C GLU A 41 13.47 13.77 -1.26
N SER A 42 13.27 12.47 -1.43
CA SER A 42 14.38 11.50 -1.40
C SER A 42 14.36 10.40 -2.47
N SER A 43 13.28 10.25 -3.25
CA SER A 43 13.21 9.23 -4.30
C SER A 43 13.91 9.67 -5.58
N PHE A 44 14.64 8.75 -6.19
CA PHE A 44 15.29 8.94 -7.50
C PHE A 44 14.47 8.38 -8.68
N ALA A 45 13.39 7.64 -8.40
CA ALA A 45 12.44 7.10 -9.36
C ALA A 45 11.03 7.66 -9.11
N ASN A 46 10.11 7.48 -10.06
CA ASN A 46 8.67 7.72 -9.80
C ASN A 46 8.15 6.69 -8.79
N TYR A 47 7.12 7.07 -8.03
CA TYR A 47 6.65 6.26 -6.92
C TYR A 47 5.15 6.32 -6.74
N SER A 48 4.61 5.24 -6.19
CA SER A 48 3.34 5.20 -5.49
C SER A 48 3.42 4.18 -4.35
N PHE A 49 2.39 4.14 -3.51
CA PHE A 49 2.39 3.34 -2.28
C PHE A 49 1.04 2.64 -2.16
N TYR A 50 1.06 1.36 -1.81
CA TYR A 50 -0.16 0.62 -1.48
C TYR A 50 -0.60 0.98 -0.06
N LEU A 51 -1.91 1.11 0.15
CA LEU A 51 -2.50 1.06 1.48
C LEU A 51 -2.69 -0.41 1.88
N GLY A 52 -2.28 -0.78 3.09
CA GLY A 52 -2.54 -2.10 3.65
C GLY A 52 -3.98 -2.21 4.13
N ALA A 53 -4.67 -3.26 3.72
CA ALA A 53 -5.93 -3.64 4.32
C ALA A 53 -5.70 -4.37 5.65
N THR A 54 -6.59 -4.09 6.59
CA THR A 54 -6.79 -4.81 7.85
C THR A 54 -8.30 -5.02 8.01
N GLU A 55 -8.71 -5.84 8.97
CA GLU A 55 -10.13 -6.09 9.22
C GLU A 55 -10.87 -4.80 9.67
N ASP A 56 -10.17 -3.85 10.29
CA ASP A 56 -10.79 -2.69 10.96
C ASP A 56 -10.66 -1.35 10.21
N ASN A 57 -10.00 -1.29 9.05
CA ASN A 57 -9.65 -0.02 8.37
C ASN A 57 -10.41 0.27 7.08
N LEU A 58 -11.60 -0.31 6.90
CA LEU A 58 -12.42 -0.09 5.70
C LEU A 58 -12.64 1.39 5.38
N GLU A 59 -12.86 2.22 6.40
CA GLU A 59 -13.06 3.67 6.21
C GLU A 59 -11.80 4.39 5.71
N GLN A 60 -10.60 3.86 5.97
CA GLN A 60 -9.35 4.36 5.37
C GLN A 60 -9.27 3.96 3.89
N ILE A 61 -9.68 2.72 3.56
CA ILE A 61 -9.69 2.21 2.19
C ILE A 61 -10.63 3.04 1.30
N LYS A 62 -11.82 3.36 1.79
CA LYS A 62 -12.81 4.18 1.06
C LYS A 62 -12.33 5.59 0.71
N GLN A 63 -11.34 6.11 1.42
CA GLN A 63 -10.75 7.43 1.18
C GLN A 63 -9.72 7.44 0.04
N LEU A 64 -9.34 6.28 -0.51
CA LEU A 64 -8.34 6.22 -1.56
C LEU A 64 -8.82 6.86 -2.87
N ASN A 65 -8.07 7.85 -3.35
CA ASN A 65 -8.24 8.46 -4.65
C ASN A 65 -7.60 7.61 -5.79
N PRO A 66 -8.36 7.12 -6.77
CA PRO A 66 -7.84 6.31 -7.90
C PRO A 66 -6.90 7.08 -8.84
N LYS A 67 -6.85 8.42 -8.75
CA LYS A 67 -5.90 9.23 -9.53
C LYS A 67 -4.54 9.40 -8.85
N GLN A 68 -4.42 9.03 -7.57
CA GLN A 68 -3.21 9.28 -6.77
C GLN A 68 -2.62 7.99 -6.18
N HIS A 69 -3.47 7.08 -5.71
CA HIS A 69 -3.04 5.86 -5.03
C HIS A 69 -3.08 4.65 -5.98
N CYS A 70 -2.02 3.84 -5.95
CA CYS A 70 -1.90 2.70 -6.87
C CYS A 70 -2.80 1.50 -6.50
N GLY A 71 -3.30 1.42 -5.27
CA GLY A 71 -4.24 0.37 -4.87
C GLY A 71 -4.24 0.06 -3.38
N VAL A 72 -5.01 -0.97 -3.04
CA VAL A 72 -5.02 -1.61 -1.71
C VAL A 72 -4.30 -2.95 -1.80
N LYS A 73 -3.46 -3.26 -0.82
CA LYS A 73 -2.85 -4.58 -0.67
C LYS A 73 -3.52 -5.35 0.47
N VAL A 74 -4.04 -6.53 0.16
CA VAL A 74 -4.63 -7.48 1.10
C VAL A 74 -3.72 -8.71 1.21
N PHE A 75 -3.47 -9.18 2.44
CA PHE A 75 -2.76 -10.45 2.68
C PHE A 75 -3.77 -11.49 3.16
N MET A 76 -4.07 -12.48 2.32
CA MET A 76 -5.04 -13.57 2.58
C MET A 76 -4.35 -14.90 2.96
N GLY A 77 -3.02 -14.93 2.94
CA GLY A 77 -2.17 -16.07 3.27
C GLY A 77 -0.90 -15.61 3.97
N ALA A 78 -0.12 -16.55 4.53
CA ALA A 78 1.03 -16.36 5.43
C ALA A 78 1.62 -14.94 5.43
N SER A 79 1.20 -14.13 6.40
CA SER A 79 1.72 -12.79 6.61
C SER A 79 2.40 -12.70 7.97
N THR A 80 3.50 -11.96 8.05
CA THR A 80 4.10 -11.55 9.32
C THR A 80 3.33 -10.34 9.87
N GLY A 81 2.83 -10.43 11.11
CA GLY A 81 2.17 -9.31 11.82
C GLY A 81 0.66 -9.16 11.56
N ASN A 82 0.09 -8.01 11.97
CA ASN A 82 -1.36 -7.72 12.02
C ASN A 82 -1.99 -7.38 10.64
N LEU A 83 -1.43 -7.87 9.55
CA LEU A 83 -1.91 -7.58 8.17
C LEU A 83 -2.64 -8.76 7.52
N LEU A 84 -2.73 -9.90 8.20
CA LEU A 84 -3.57 -11.02 7.75
C LEU A 84 -5.04 -10.59 7.85
N VAL A 85 -5.78 -10.75 6.76
CA VAL A 85 -7.23 -10.56 6.71
C VAL A 85 -7.84 -11.91 6.37
N GLU A 86 -8.45 -12.57 7.35
CA GLU A 86 -9.03 -13.90 7.20
C GLU A 86 -10.54 -13.91 7.38
N ASP A 87 -11.13 -12.88 8.02
CA ASP A 87 -12.57 -12.72 8.11
C ASP A 87 -13.22 -12.56 6.70
N PRO A 88 -14.09 -13.50 6.28
CA PRO A 88 -14.79 -13.39 5.02
C PRO A 88 -15.66 -12.13 4.90
N GLN A 89 -16.21 -11.61 6.00
CA GLN A 89 -17.03 -10.39 5.97
C GLN A 89 -16.18 -9.15 5.74
N ALA A 90 -15.02 -9.06 6.38
CA ALA A 90 -14.03 -8.02 6.12
C ALA A 90 -13.57 -8.07 4.65
N LEU A 91 -13.22 -9.25 4.14
CA LEU A 91 -12.84 -9.44 2.73
C LEU A 91 -13.97 -9.00 1.79
N GLU A 92 -15.20 -9.46 2.00
CA GLU A 92 -16.35 -9.07 1.18
C GLU A 92 -16.53 -7.54 1.15
N SER A 93 -16.42 -6.89 2.31
CA SER A 93 -16.57 -5.44 2.44
C SER A 93 -15.44 -4.69 1.73
N ILE A 94 -14.19 -5.13 1.88
CA ILE A 94 -13.03 -4.55 1.19
C ILE A 94 -13.19 -4.66 -0.33
N PHE A 95 -13.56 -5.85 -0.83
CA PHE A 95 -13.74 -6.09 -2.27
C PHE A 95 -14.92 -5.30 -2.86
N ARG A 96 -15.98 -5.10 -2.08
CA ARG A 96 -17.16 -4.35 -2.50
C ARG A 96 -16.91 -2.84 -2.54
N ASP A 97 -16.24 -2.30 -1.52
CA ASP A 97 -16.22 -0.85 -1.28
C ASP A 97 -14.90 -0.17 -1.70
N SER A 98 -13.85 -0.92 -2.07
CA SER A 98 -12.58 -0.31 -2.50
C SER A 98 -12.78 0.51 -3.79
N PRO A 99 -12.44 1.82 -3.78
CA PRO A 99 -12.52 2.67 -4.97
C PRO A 99 -11.35 2.46 -5.94
N VAL A 100 -10.37 1.64 -5.55
CA VAL A 100 -9.13 1.36 -6.30
C VAL A 100 -8.90 -0.14 -6.48
N LEU A 101 -7.94 -0.48 -7.34
CA LEU A 101 -7.53 -1.86 -7.56
C LEU A 101 -7.06 -2.53 -6.27
N ILE A 102 -7.46 -3.78 -6.08
CA ILE A 102 -7.07 -4.62 -4.96
C ILE A 102 -6.01 -5.61 -5.45
N VAL A 103 -4.88 -5.68 -4.74
CA VAL A 103 -3.83 -6.67 -4.94
C VAL A 103 -3.85 -7.62 -3.76
N THR A 104 -3.90 -8.93 -4.02
CA THR A 104 -3.89 -9.94 -2.96
C THR A 104 -2.53 -10.62 -2.84
N HIS A 105 -2.25 -11.20 -1.68
CA HIS A 105 -1.30 -12.30 -1.52
C HIS A 105 -2.15 -13.50 -1.10
N CYS A 106 -2.13 -14.58 -1.90
CA CYS A 106 -2.95 -15.78 -1.70
C CYS A 106 -2.05 -16.99 -1.53
#